data_AF-A0A0C1MXJ3-F1
#
_entry.id   AF-A0A0C1MXJ3-F1
#
_cell.length_a   1.000
_cell.length_b   1.000
_cell.length_c   1.000
_cell.angle_alpha   90.00
_cell.angle_beta   90.00
_cell.angle_gamma   90.00
#
_symmetry.space_group_name_H-M   'P 1'
#
loop_
_entity.id
_entity.type
_entity.pdbx_description
1 polymer ?
#
loop_
_entity_poly.entity_id
_entity_poly.type
_entity_poly.pdbx_seq_one_letter_code
_entity_poly.pdbx_strand_id
1 'polypeptide(L)'
;MSYAQSDFWNQAFAKWKDAGTDLDWGTQWTNVHLPFLKSANVKTVLDLGCGSGNDVLRLVQQGFTVIGMDFSDEAVRQGREKAKKLGLNAQFVIADMAKPLSFQSASFDGNTA
;
A
#
# COMPACT_ATOMS: atom_id res chain seq x y z
N MET A 1 16.68 -4.97 -17.93
CA MET A 1 15.29 -4.46 -18.04
C MET A 1 15.26 -3.09 -17.39
N SER A 2 14.80 -2.04 -18.08
CA SER A 2 14.60 -0.72 -17.48
C SER A 2 13.13 -0.57 -17.08
N TYR A 3 12.87 -0.25 -15.81
CA TYR A 3 11.55 0.13 -15.32
C TYR A 3 11.48 1.64 -15.06
N ALA A 4 10.28 2.19 -15.00
CA ALA A 4 10.06 3.60 -14.68
C ALA A 4 10.69 3.93 -13.31
N GLN A 5 11.47 5.01 -13.26
CA GLN A 5 12.16 5.45 -12.05
C GLN A 5 11.18 6.13 -11.07
N SER A 6 11.58 6.26 -9.80
CA SER A 6 10.77 6.89 -8.75
C SER A 6 10.29 8.29 -9.15
N ASP A 7 11.11 9.08 -9.84
CA ASP A 7 10.78 10.44 -10.26
C ASP A 7 9.56 10.50 -11.21
N PHE A 8 9.39 9.48 -12.06
CA PHE A 8 8.22 9.39 -12.93
C PHE A 8 6.95 9.21 -12.09
N TRP A 9 6.98 8.27 -11.14
CA TRP A 9 5.84 7.99 -10.27
C TRP A 9 5.53 9.16 -9.34
N ASN A 10 6.56 9.83 -8.81
CA ASN A 10 6.40 11.04 -8.00
C ASN A 10 5.64 12.13 -8.74
N GLN A 11 6.01 12.39 -10.00
CA GLN A 11 5.30 13.36 -10.84
C GLN A 11 3.86 12.92 -11.14
N ALA A 12 3.63 11.62 -11.36
CA ALA A 12 2.29 11.10 -11.61
C ALA A 12 1.39 11.27 -10.38
N PHE A 13 1.83 10.86 -9.19
CA PHE A 13 1.07 10.98 -7.95
C PHE A 13 0.82 12.43 -7.54
N ALA A 14 1.77 13.35 -7.78
CA ALA A 14 1.57 14.77 -7.57
C ALA A 14 0.47 15.31 -8.50
N LYS A 15 0.55 15.00 -9.80
CA LYS A 15 -0.45 15.44 -10.79
C LYS A 15 -1.85 14.89 -10.50
N TRP A 16 -1.97 13.63 -10.10
CA TRP A 16 -3.26 13.05 -9.75
C TRP A 16 -3.85 13.73 -8.52
N LYS A 17 -3.04 13.94 -7.47
CA LYS A 17 -3.47 14.69 -6.28
C LYS A 17 -3.95 16.10 -6.62
N ASP A 18 -3.21 16.83 -7.44
CA ASP A 18 -3.58 18.19 -7.86
C ASP A 18 -4.87 18.20 -8.70
N ALA A 19 -5.10 17.15 -9.51
CA ALA A 19 -6.33 16.96 -10.26
C ALA A 19 -7.52 16.49 -9.38
N GLY A 20 -7.30 16.26 -8.08
CA GLY A 20 -8.31 15.70 -7.18
C GLY A 20 -8.64 14.24 -7.49
N THR A 21 -7.79 13.55 -8.25
CA THR A 21 -7.93 12.13 -8.58
C THR A 21 -7.03 11.29 -7.70
N ASP A 22 -7.47 10.08 -7.45
CA ASP A 22 -6.72 9.10 -6.69
C ASP A 22 -6.87 7.73 -7.37
N LEU A 23 -5.83 6.90 -7.30
CA LEU A 23 -5.89 5.53 -7.76
C LEU A 23 -6.65 4.70 -6.72
N ASP A 24 -7.96 4.92 -6.68
CA ASP A 24 -8.86 4.19 -5.83
C ASP A 24 -9.78 3.30 -6.68
N TRP A 25 -9.43 2.02 -6.76
CA TRP A 25 -10.27 1.00 -7.40
C TRP A 25 -11.46 0.58 -6.52
N GLY A 26 -11.69 1.29 -5.42
CA GLY A 26 -12.77 1.03 -4.47
C GLY A 26 -12.54 -0.29 -3.74
N THR A 27 -13.61 -1.07 -3.56
CA THR A 27 -13.55 -2.34 -2.82
C THR A 27 -13.43 -3.56 -3.73
N GLN A 28 -13.15 -3.36 -5.03
CA GLN A 28 -13.16 -4.44 -6.02
C GLN A 28 -12.19 -5.56 -5.65
N TRP A 29 -10.96 -5.21 -5.29
CA TRP A 29 -9.97 -6.19 -4.86
C TRP A 29 -10.26 -6.68 -3.44
N THR A 30 -10.42 -5.77 -2.47
CA THR A 30 -10.57 -6.14 -1.05
C THR A 30 -11.77 -7.05 -0.80
N ASN A 31 -12.91 -6.84 -1.45
CA ASN A 31 -14.11 -7.66 -1.20
C ASN A 31 -13.91 -9.11 -1.63
N VAL A 32 -13.18 -9.34 -2.72
CA VAL A 32 -12.91 -10.68 -3.22
C VAL A 32 -11.93 -11.40 -2.31
N HIS A 33 -10.90 -10.71 -1.82
CA HIS A 33 -9.80 -11.34 -1.09
C HIS A 33 -10.01 -11.43 0.44
N LEU A 34 -10.80 -10.52 1.03
CA LEU A 34 -11.04 -10.48 2.48
C LEU A 34 -11.53 -11.81 3.08
N PRO A 35 -12.48 -12.55 2.47
CA PRO A 35 -12.92 -13.85 3.00
C PRO A 35 -11.77 -14.86 3.08
N PHE A 36 -10.89 -14.89 2.10
CA PHE A 36 -9.74 -15.81 2.05
C PHE A 36 -8.67 -15.43 3.08
N LEU A 37 -8.37 -14.14 3.23
CA LEU A 37 -7.44 -13.66 4.25
C LEU A 37 -7.95 -14.01 5.66
N LYS A 38 -9.26 -13.85 5.90
CA LYS A 38 -9.89 -14.19 7.19
C LYS A 38 -9.90 -15.70 7.43
N SER A 39 -10.25 -16.51 6.43
CA SER A 39 -10.30 -17.97 6.58
C SER A 39 -8.91 -18.60 6.78
N ALA A 40 -7.88 -18.02 6.17
CA ALA A 40 -6.48 -18.39 6.38
C ALA A 40 -5.88 -17.82 7.68
N ASN A 41 -6.66 -17.09 8.48
CA ASN A 41 -6.24 -16.46 9.74
C ASN A 41 -5.02 -15.52 9.59
N VAL A 42 -4.89 -14.86 8.44
CA VAL A 42 -3.87 -13.84 8.18
C VAL A 42 -4.02 -12.71 9.21
N LYS A 43 -2.91 -12.26 9.80
CA LYS A 43 -2.88 -11.09 10.69
C LYS A 43 -2.07 -9.95 10.12
N THR A 44 -0.97 -10.26 9.45
CA THR A 44 -0.01 -9.27 8.95
C THR A 44 0.10 -9.35 7.44
N VAL A 45 -0.14 -8.23 6.76
CA VAL A 45 -0.16 -8.11 5.30
C VAL A 45 0.90 -7.13 4.82
N LEU A 46 1.60 -7.49 3.74
CA LEU A 46 2.47 -6.61 2.99
C LEU A 46 1.82 -6.19 1.67
N ASP A 47 1.54 -4.91 1.49
CA ASP A 47 0.99 -4.38 0.24
C ASP A 47 2.12 -3.80 -0.64
N LEU A 48 2.38 -4.43 -1.78
CA LEU A 48 3.51 -4.17 -2.67
C LEU A 48 3.07 -3.30 -3.84
N GLY A 49 3.62 -2.08 -3.95
CA GLY A 49 3.13 -1.08 -4.90
C GLY A 49 1.82 -0.45 -4.42
N CYS A 50 1.73 -0.14 -3.13
CA CYS A 50 0.48 0.28 -2.47
C CYS A 50 -0.06 1.64 -2.96
N GLY A 51 0.70 2.36 -3.78
CA GLY A 51 0.39 3.71 -4.23
C GLY A 51 0.09 4.64 -3.07
N SER A 52 -1.01 5.38 -3.19
CA SER A 52 -1.48 6.32 -2.15
C SER A 52 -2.17 5.63 -0.96
N GLY A 53 -2.17 4.29 -0.90
CA GLY A 53 -2.50 3.50 0.28
C GLY A 53 -3.96 3.16 0.51
N ASN A 54 -4.82 3.20 -0.51
CA ASN A 54 -6.27 2.99 -0.31
C ASN A 54 -6.60 1.58 0.23
N ASP A 55 -5.99 0.54 -0.33
CA ASP A 55 -6.23 -0.84 0.11
C ASP A 55 -5.55 -1.15 1.45
N VAL A 56 -4.35 -0.58 1.70
CA VAL A 56 -3.72 -0.60 3.03
C VAL A 56 -4.70 -0.11 4.10
N LEU A 57 -5.32 1.04 3.89
CA LEU A 57 -6.23 1.65 4.87
C LEU A 57 -7.49 0.82 5.05
N ARG A 58 -8.05 0.27 3.98
CA ARG A 58 -9.20 -0.65 4.04
C ARG A 58 -8.89 -1.90 4.84
N LEU A 59 -7.75 -2.53 4.59
CA LEU A 59 -7.32 -3.72 5.31
C LEU A 59 -7.06 -3.41 6.80
N VAL A 60 -6.45 -2.26 7.12
CA VAL A 60 -6.30 -1.83 8.52
C VAL A 60 -7.66 -1.65 9.20
N GLN A 61 -8.64 -1.04 8.51
CA GLN A 61 -10.01 -0.93 9.03
C GLN A 61 -10.71 -2.28 9.25
N GLN A 62 -10.28 -3.33 8.54
CA GLN A 62 -10.76 -4.70 8.72
C GLN A 62 -10.03 -5.46 9.84
N GLY A 63 -9.10 -4.81 10.56
CA GLY A 63 -8.39 -5.37 11.71
C GLY A 63 -7.06 -6.05 11.39
N PHE A 64 -6.55 -5.90 10.16
CA PHE A 64 -5.22 -6.41 9.79
C PHE A 64 -4.12 -5.44 10.21
N THR A 65 -2.94 -5.97 10.51
CA THR A 65 -1.71 -5.17 10.56
C THR A 65 -1.15 -5.10 9.14
N VAL A 66 -1.02 -3.89 8.59
CA VAL A 66 -0.63 -3.72 7.18
C VAL A 66 0.56 -2.79 7.05
N ILE A 67 1.52 -3.21 6.24
CA ILE A 67 2.64 -2.40 5.78
C ILE A 67 2.47 -2.19 4.28
N GLY A 68 2.25 -0.95 3.86
CA GLY A 68 2.25 -0.54 2.46
C GLY A 68 3.64 -0.14 1.99
N MET A 69 4.03 -0.58 0.81
CA MET A 69 5.31 -0.22 0.19
C MET A 69 5.09 0.35 -1.20
N ASP A 70 5.74 1.47 -1.49
CA ASP A 70 5.75 2.01 -2.85
C ASP A 70 7.14 2.59 -3.16
N PHE A 71 7.47 2.66 -4.45
CA PHE A 71 8.72 3.27 -4.90
C PHE A 71 8.65 4.81 -4.91
N SER A 72 7.43 5.36 -4.97
CA SER A 72 7.18 6.80 -4.93
C SER A 72 7.12 7.34 -3.50
N ASP A 73 7.96 8.33 -3.21
CA ASP A 73 7.93 9.05 -1.92
C ASP A 73 6.65 9.88 -1.76
N GLU A 74 6.16 10.46 -2.85
CA GLU A 74 4.91 11.22 -2.89
C GLU A 74 3.70 10.32 -2.60
N ALA A 75 3.65 9.12 -3.18
CA ALA A 75 2.60 8.14 -2.89
C ALA A 75 2.58 7.74 -1.40
N VAL A 76 3.75 7.38 -0.86
CA VAL A 76 3.91 7.04 0.56
C VAL A 76 3.51 8.22 1.47
N ARG A 77 3.89 9.45 1.12
CA ARG A 77 3.50 10.65 1.86
C ARG A 77 1.98 10.80 1.89
N GLN A 78 1.31 10.65 0.74
CA GLN A 78 -0.15 10.70 0.67
C GLN A 78 -0.81 9.61 1.51
N GLY A 79 -0.31 8.37 1.47
CA GLY A 79 -0.81 7.27 2.30
C GLY A 79 -0.70 7.56 3.80
N ARG A 80 0.44 8.08 4.24
CA ARG A 80 0.65 8.52 5.64
C ARG A 80 -0.30 9.65 6.04
N GLU A 81 -0.52 10.63 5.17
CA GLU A 81 -1.48 11.72 5.40
C GLU A 81 -2.90 11.21 5.57
N LYS A 82 -3.35 10.29 4.71
CA LYS A 82 -4.67 9.65 4.81
C LYS A 82 -4.80 8.84 6.09
N ALA A 83 -3.81 8.01 6.43
CA ALA A 83 -3.79 7.24 7.68
C ALA A 83 -3.96 8.15 8.90
N LYS A 84 -3.19 9.25 8.95
CA LYS A 84 -3.27 10.24 10.02
C LYS A 84 -4.65 10.90 10.08
N LYS A 85 -5.21 11.29 8.95
CA LYS A 85 -6.56 11.91 8.87
C LYS A 85 -7.66 10.95 9.36
N LEU A 86 -7.52 9.66 9.08
CA LEU A 86 -8.47 8.63 9.49
C LEU A 86 -8.21 8.08 10.90
N GLY A 87 -7.13 8.48 11.56
CA GLY A 87 -6.74 7.94 12.87
C GLY A 87 -6.34 6.46 12.81
N LEU A 88 -5.88 5.97 11.66
CA LEU A 88 -5.52 4.57 11.45
C LEU A 88 -4.03 4.34 11.66
N ASN A 89 -3.68 3.24 12.32
CA ASN A 89 -2.30 2.82 12.52
C ASN A 89 -1.81 1.98 11.33
N ALA A 90 -1.64 2.63 10.17
CA ALA A 90 -1.07 2.02 8.97
C ALA A 90 0.42 2.38 8.82
N GLN A 91 1.24 1.42 8.43
CA GLN A 91 2.67 1.66 8.16
C GLN A 91 2.91 1.81 6.66
N PHE A 92 3.76 2.76 6.28
CA PHE A 92 4.16 2.95 4.89
C PHE A 92 5.68 3.08 4.77
N VAL A 93 6.26 2.39 3.80
CA VAL A 93 7.71 2.32 3.55
C VAL A 93 8.00 2.67 2.10
N ILE A 94 9.01 3.51 1.88
CA ILE A 94 9.52 3.77 0.53
C ILE A 94 10.52 2.66 0.20
N ALA A 95 10.32 1.95 -0.91
CA ALA A 95 11.22 0.90 -1.32
C ALA A 95 11.17 0.62 -2.82
N ASP A 96 12.32 0.23 -3.37
CA ASP A 96 12.44 -0.30 -4.71
C ASP A 96 12.31 -1.83 -4.67
N MET A 97 11.19 -2.35 -5.15
CA MET A 97 10.90 -3.78 -5.16
C MET A 97 11.83 -4.59 -6.09
N ALA A 98 12.60 -3.93 -6.97
CA ALA A 98 13.64 -4.59 -7.75
C ALA A 98 14.94 -4.84 -6.95
N LYS A 99 15.00 -4.38 -5.69
CA LYS A 99 16.13 -4.58 -4.78
C LYS A 99 15.74 -5.49 -3.60
N PRO A 100 16.71 -6.12 -2.93
CA PRO A 100 16.44 -6.90 -1.73
C PRO A 100 15.70 -6.07 -0.68
N LEU A 101 14.60 -6.63 -0.14
CA LEU A 101 13.82 -5.99 0.91
C LEU A 101 14.42 -6.32 2.28
N SER A 102 14.50 -5.32 3.16
CA SER A 102 15.09 -5.44 4.50
C SER A 102 14.12 -6.02 5.54
N PHE A 103 13.32 -7.01 5.17
CA PHE A 103 12.43 -7.72 6.10
C PHE A 103 13.02 -9.07 6.49
N GLN A 104 12.70 -9.52 7.70
CA GLN A 104 12.99 -10.87 8.13
C GLN A 104 12.15 -11.87 7.31
N SER A 105 12.72 -13.03 6.97
CA SER A 105 11.95 -14.11 6.33
C SER A 105 10.74 -14.51 7.20
N ALA A 106 9.61 -14.78 6.55
CA ALA A 106 8.35 -15.15 7.20
C ALA A 106 7.78 -14.10 8.18
N SER A 107 8.04 -12.81 7.95
CA SER A 107 7.47 -11.71 8.76
C SER A 107 6.03 -11.32 8.40
N PHE A 108 5.45 -11.90 7.34
CA PHE A 108 4.11 -11.60 6.85
C PHE A 108 3.34 -12.88 6.56
N ASP A 109 2.03 -12.86 6.82
CA ASP A 109 1.12 -13.98 6.57
C ASP A 109 0.55 -13.96 5.14
N GLY A 110 0.59 -12.78 4.48
CA GLY A 110 0.14 -12.61 3.09
C GLY A 110 0.66 -11.31 2.46
N ASN A 111 0.57 -11.23 1.13
CA ASN A 111 0.87 -10.01 0.37
C ASN A 111 -0.24 -9.65 -0.62
N THR A 112 -0.28 -8.38 -1.00
CA THR A 112 -1.24 -7.79 -1.94
C THR A 112 -0.50 -6.93 -2.95
N ALA A 113 -1.02 -6.80 -4.18
CA ALA A 113 -0.49 -6.00 -5.27
C ALA A 113 -1.60 -5.74 -6.31
#